data_AF-A0A975Y130-F1
#
_entry.id   AF-A0A975Y130-F1
#
_cell.length_a   1.000
_cell.length_b   1.000
_cell.length_c   1.000
_cell.angle_alpha   90.00
_cell.angle_beta   90.00
_cell.angle_gamma   90.00
#
_symmetry.space_group_name_H-M   'P 1'
#
loop_
_entity.id
_entity.type
_entity.pdbx_description
1 polymer ?
#
loop_
_entity_poly.entity_id
_entity_poly.type
_entity_poly.pdbx_seq_one_letter_code
_entity_poly.pdbx_strand_id
1 'polypeptide(L)'
;MSHVVAPPSSVLLLVGREDFTVPSTFAGGTCAATHDCLVVGVRTAADGPTEVSLSPAPGSAALGELGSFALESEGLLSLRDVWGREYDAIGAGPGTVTVTVWANDPPGARPAAPAGRPVRLRAPQESKPSPARSRAFSHRFRRPPRWSARPSDHRVSCTPV
;
A
#
# COMPACT_ATOMS: atom_id res chain seq x y z
N MET A 1 -10.00 -10.13 13.25
CA MET A 1 -10.14 -11.07 12.10
C MET A 1 -9.41 -10.44 10.92
N SER A 2 -9.13 -11.15 9.82
CA SER A 2 -8.55 -10.50 8.64
C SER A 2 -9.59 -10.30 7.54
N HIS A 3 -9.59 -9.10 6.96
CA HIS A 3 -10.52 -8.65 5.94
C HIS A 3 -9.74 -8.34 4.67
N VAL A 4 -10.19 -8.86 3.54
CA VAL A 4 -9.63 -8.48 2.24
C VAL A 4 -10.39 -7.26 1.74
N VAL A 5 -9.72 -6.12 1.67
CA VAL A 5 -10.27 -4.83 1.25
C VAL A 5 -9.66 -4.39 -0.07
N ALA A 6 -10.47 -3.77 -0.92
CA ALA A 6 -10.01 -3.09 -2.12
C ALA A 6 -10.42 -1.62 -2.01
N PRO A 7 -9.74 -0.85 -1.13
CA PRO A 7 -10.13 0.51 -0.86
C PRO A 7 -10.03 1.31 -2.17
N PRO A 8 -11.05 2.12 -2.52
CA PRO A 8 -11.02 2.86 -3.76
C PRO A 8 -9.97 4.00 -3.75
N SER A 9 -9.35 4.26 -2.59
CA SER A 9 -8.15 5.09 -2.42
C SER A 9 -7.00 4.29 -1.83
N SER A 10 -5.76 4.71 -2.05
CA SER A 10 -4.53 4.11 -1.49
C SER A 10 -4.34 4.38 0.01
N VAL A 11 -5.41 4.61 0.76
CA VAL A 11 -5.34 5.08 2.13
C VAL A 11 -6.41 4.41 2.98
N LEU A 12 -6.00 3.96 4.16
CA LEU A 12 -6.88 3.53 5.23
C LEU A 12 -6.69 4.41 6.45
N LEU A 13 -7.76 4.61 7.20
CA LEU A 13 -7.84 5.42 8.40
C LEU A 13 -8.11 4.49 9.58
N LEU A 14 -7.31 4.56 10.63
CA LEU A 14 -7.62 3.99 11.93
C LEU A 14 -8.00 5.14 12.85
N VAL A 15 -9.24 5.16 13.31
CA VAL A 15 -9.80 6.26 14.11
C VAL A 15 -10.15 5.76 15.50
N GLY A 16 -9.81 6.55 16.52
CA GLY A 16 -10.20 6.25 17.91
C GLY A 16 -11.41 7.04 18.41
N ARG A 17 -11.85 8.05 17.65
CA ARG A 17 -12.97 8.95 17.96
C ARG A 17 -13.76 9.25 16.69
N GLU A 18 -15.03 9.64 16.84
CA GLU A 18 -15.86 10.01 15.68
C GLU A 18 -15.53 11.40 15.14
N ASP A 19 -15.09 12.32 15.99
CA ASP A 19 -14.67 13.69 15.69
C ASP A 19 -13.15 13.79 15.44
N PHE A 20 -12.63 12.91 14.58
CA PHE A 20 -11.18 12.79 14.36
C PHE A 20 -10.58 13.84 13.42
N THR A 21 -9.29 14.13 13.62
CA THR A 21 -8.50 15.05 12.78
C THR A 21 -7.58 14.24 11.85
N VAL A 22 -7.75 14.35 10.53
CA VAL A 22 -6.87 13.65 9.58
C VAL A 22 -5.50 14.36 9.46
N PRO A 23 -4.37 13.63 9.51
CA PRO A 23 -3.06 14.16 9.14
C PRO A 23 -3.06 14.87 7.78
N SER A 24 -2.48 16.07 7.72
CA SER A 24 -2.39 16.85 6.48
C SER A 24 -1.27 16.38 5.54
N THR A 25 -0.36 15.53 6.02
CA THR A 25 0.79 15.02 5.24
C THR A 25 1.33 13.72 5.83
N PHE A 26 1.93 12.88 4.98
CA PHE A 26 2.67 11.69 5.37
C PHE A 26 4.14 11.95 5.75
N ALA A 27 4.64 13.18 5.51
CA ALA A 27 6.05 13.55 5.71
C ALA A 27 7.06 12.57 5.03
N GLY A 28 6.66 11.94 3.93
CA GLY A 28 7.47 10.97 3.19
C GLY A 28 7.42 9.52 3.72
N GLY A 29 6.65 9.25 4.78
CA GLY A 29 6.42 7.90 5.32
C GLY A 29 5.26 7.16 4.66
N THR A 30 5.08 5.89 5.05
CA THR A 30 3.91 5.07 4.68
C THR A 30 2.75 5.21 5.66
N CYS A 31 3.02 5.78 6.85
CA CYS A 31 2.03 6.00 7.90
C CYS A 31 2.23 7.40 8.48
N ALA A 32 1.13 8.03 8.90
CA ALA A 32 1.15 9.28 9.65
C ALA A 32 -0.01 9.31 10.64
N ALA A 33 0.20 9.89 11.80
CA ALA A 33 -0.81 9.96 12.85
C ALA A 33 -0.97 11.38 13.39
N THR A 34 -2.20 11.72 13.74
CA THR A 34 -2.54 12.75 14.72
C THR A 34 -2.79 12.07 16.07
N HIS A 35 -3.30 12.83 17.04
CA HIS A 35 -3.69 12.31 18.34
C HIS A 35 -4.88 11.33 18.28
N ASP A 36 -5.70 11.32 17.22
CA ASP A 36 -7.00 10.64 17.17
C ASP A 36 -7.23 9.85 15.86
N CYS A 37 -6.34 10.02 14.88
CA CYS A 37 -6.39 9.37 13.58
C CYS A 37 -5.00 8.90 13.15
N LEU A 38 -4.90 7.66 12.71
CA LEU A 38 -3.74 7.11 12.04
C LEU A 38 -4.09 6.80 10.59
N VAL A 39 -3.27 7.28 9.67
CA VAL A 39 -3.42 7.09 8.24
C VAL A 39 -2.35 6.13 7.78
N VAL A 40 -2.76 5.08 7.06
CA VAL A 40 -1.87 4.07 6.49
C VAL A 40 -2.02 4.06 4.98
N GLY A 41 -0.90 4.28 4.29
CA GLY A 41 -0.80 4.11 2.85
C GLY A 41 -0.87 2.63 2.48
N VAL A 42 -1.83 2.29 1.62
CA VAL A 42 -2.03 0.94 1.09
C VAL A 42 -2.05 0.95 -0.44
N ARG A 43 -2.04 -0.23 -1.05
CA ARG A 43 -2.15 -0.35 -2.51
C ARG A 43 -3.51 0.12 -3.00
N THR A 44 -3.55 0.69 -4.22
CA THR A 44 -4.84 0.97 -4.86
C THR A 44 -5.55 -0.35 -5.18
N ALA A 45 -6.87 -0.31 -5.33
CA ALA A 45 -7.63 -1.43 -5.87
C ALA A 45 -7.11 -1.93 -7.24
N ALA A 46 -6.46 -1.07 -8.04
CA ALA A 46 -5.88 -1.45 -9.33
C ALA A 46 -4.60 -2.29 -9.19
N ASP A 47 -3.86 -2.15 -8.09
CA ASP A 47 -2.62 -2.89 -7.81
C ASP A 47 -2.85 -4.22 -7.09
N GLY A 48 -4.10 -4.48 -6.67
CA GLY A 48 -4.54 -5.71 -6.03
C GLY A 48 -5.23 -5.46 -4.68
N PRO A 49 -5.92 -6.49 -4.15
CA PRO A 49 -6.54 -6.40 -2.84
C PRO A 49 -5.50 -6.30 -1.72
N THR A 50 -5.86 -5.64 -0.62
CA THR A 50 -5.06 -5.55 0.61
C THR A 50 -5.78 -6.31 1.72
N GLU A 51 -5.10 -7.24 2.38
CA GLU A 51 -5.57 -7.87 3.61
C GLU A 51 -5.27 -6.95 4.79
N VAL A 52 -6.26 -6.71 5.65
CA VAL A 52 -6.14 -5.86 6.83
C VAL A 52 -6.68 -6.59 8.04
N SER A 53 -6.08 -6.38 9.21
CA SER A 53 -6.58 -6.96 10.46
C SER A 53 -6.23 -6.09 11.66
N LEU A 54 -7.19 -5.91 12.56
CA LEU A 54 -6.93 -5.40 13.91
C LEU A 54 -6.75 -6.58 14.87
N SER A 55 -5.70 -6.54 15.70
CA SER A 55 -5.36 -7.64 16.62
C SER A 55 -4.65 -7.12 17.86
N PRO A 56 -5.03 -7.52 19.08
CA PRO A 56 -4.33 -7.11 20.31
C PRO A 56 -2.96 -7.82 20.47
N ALA A 57 -2.68 -8.83 19.65
CA ALA A 57 -1.38 -9.48 19.59
C ALA A 57 -0.50 -8.86 18.49
N PRO A 58 0.83 -8.79 18.70
CA PRO A 58 1.76 -8.31 17.68
C PRO A 58 1.69 -9.15 16.40
N GLY A 59 2.05 -8.53 15.27
CA GLY A 59 1.99 -9.16 13.96
C GLY A 59 2.78 -10.47 13.86
N SER A 60 2.43 -11.31 12.89
CA SER A 60 3.20 -12.53 12.61
C SER A 60 4.63 -12.20 12.17
N ALA A 61 5.60 -13.09 12.40
CA ALA A 61 7.01 -12.91 12.05
C ALA A 61 7.32 -12.60 10.56
N ALA A 62 6.33 -12.71 9.68
CA ALA A 62 6.42 -12.36 8.26
C ALA A 62 6.15 -10.87 7.95
N LEU A 63 5.78 -10.06 8.94
CA LEU A 63 5.51 -8.62 8.78
C LEU A 63 6.62 -7.80 9.45
N GLY A 64 7.05 -6.73 8.78
CA GLY A 64 7.93 -5.73 9.37
C GLY A 64 7.14 -4.57 9.97
N GLU A 65 7.64 -4.03 11.07
CA GLU A 65 7.07 -2.84 11.71
C GLU A 65 7.27 -1.61 10.82
N LEU A 66 6.18 -0.87 10.55
CA LEU A 66 6.21 0.43 9.88
C LEU A 66 6.37 1.58 10.88
N GLY A 67 5.86 1.40 12.09
CA GLY A 67 5.97 2.35 13.19
C GLY A 67 4.95 2.10 14.29
N SER A 68 5.17 2.77 15.42
CA SER A 68 4.30 2.76 16.60
C SER A 68 3.82 4.17 16.90
N PHE A 69 2.52 4.34 17.12
CA PHE A 69 1.83 5.64 17.24
C PHE A 69 0.93 5.66 18.46
N ALA A 70 0.85 6.79 19.15
CA ALA A 70 -0.11 6.98 20.23
C ALA A 70 -1.41 7.58 19.68
N LEU A 71 -2.56 6.96 19.97
CA LEU A 71 -3.89 7.42 19.59
C LEU A 71 -4.80 7.51 20.80
N GLU A 72 -5.60 8.54 20.89
CA GLU A 72 -6.72 8.65 21.82
C GLU A 72 -7.90 7.84 21.29
N SER A 73 -8.46 7.01 22.17
CA SER A 73 -9.64 6.19 21.90
C SER A 73 -10.76 6.47 22.90
N GLU A 74 -12.00 6.44 22.43
CA GLU A 74 -13.22 6.50 23.26
C GLU A 74 -13.73 5.10 23.67
N GLY A 75 -12.92 4.05 23.50
CA GLY A 75 -13.29 2.67 23.81
C GLY A 75 -13.29 1.74 22.59
N LEU A 76 -13.10 2.29 21.40
CA LEU A 76 -13.11 1.58 20.13
C LEU A 76 -12.07 2.17 19.19
N LEU A 77 -11.38 1.30 18.44
CA LEU A 77 -10.62 1.68 17.26
C LEU A 77 -11.32 1.10 16.04
N SER A 78 -11.60 1.95 15.06
CA SER A 78 -12.32 1.57 13.82
C SER A 78 -11.41 1.81 12.61
N LEU A 79 -11.30 0.79 11.76
CA LEU A 79 -10.57 0.86 10.49
C LEU A 79 -11.54 1.24 9.37
N ARG A 80 -11.32 2.40 8.75
CA ARG A 80 -12.20 3.01 7.74
C ARG A 80 -11.43 3.38 6.47
N ASP A 81 -12.14 3.60 5.37
CA ASP A 81 -11.60 4.37 4.24
C ASP A 81 -11.93 5.87 4.34
N VAL A 82 -11.44 6.63 3.35
CA VAL A 82 -11.67 8.06 3.20
C VAL A 82 -13.14 8.46 2.96
N TRP A 83 -14.02 7.49 2.67
CA TRP A 83 -15.47 7.72 2.56
C TRP A 83 -16.21 7.35 3.85
N GLY A 84 -15.49 6.97 4.91
CA GLY A 84 -16.06 6.60 6.20
C GLY A 84 -16.62 5.17 6.24
N ARG A 85 -16.34 4.33 5.23
CA ARG A 85 -16.76 2.93 5.27
C ARG A 85 -15.88 2.15 6.23
N GLU A 86 -16.49 1.53 7.23
CA GLU A 86 -15.81 0.67 8.19
C GLU A 86 -15.55 -0.73 7.62
N TYR A 87 -14.36 -1.26 7.89
CA TYR A 87 -13.91 -2.60 7.50
C TYR A 87 -13.67 -3.54 8.67
N ASP A 88 -13.15 -3.02 9.78
CA ASP A 88 -12.88 -3.77 11.00
C ASP A 88 -12.94 -2.82 12.20
N ALA A 89 -13.18 -3.37 13.39
CA ALA A 89 -13.18 -2.60 14.63
C ALA A 89 -12.72 -3.48 15.79
N ILE A 90 -11.98 -2.89 16.73
CA ILE A 90 -11.52 -3.57 17.93
C ILE A 90 -11.76 -2.69 19.15
N GLY A 91 -12.24 -3.31 20.24
CA GLY A 91 -12.33 -2.64 21.53
C GLY A 91 -10.95 -2.23 22.01
N ALA A 92 -10.81 -0.98 22.45
CA ALA A 92 -9.60 -0.46 23.06
C ALA A 92 -9.96 0.21 24.39
N GLY A 93 -9.01 0.34 25.32
CA GLY A 93 -9.28 1.10 26.55
C GLY A 93 -9.54 2.57 26.22
N PRO A 94 -10.45 3.27 26.91
CA PRO A 94 -10.58 4.71 26.75
C PRO A 94 -9.30 5.43 27.21
N GLY A 95 -8.89 6.45 26.48
CA GLY A 95 -7.65 7.19 26.72
C GLY A 95 -6.60 6.94 25.64
N THR A 96 -5.32 7.15 25.97
CA THR A 96 -4.21 6.97 25.03
C THR A 96 -3.84 5.49 24.90
N VAL A 97 -3.86 5.00 23.66
CA VAL A 97 -3.55 3.62 23.25
C VAL A 97 -2.37 3.66 22.30
N THR A 98 -1.43 2.71 22.45
CA THR A 98 -0.32 2.59 21.49
C THR A 98 -0.72 1.65 20.36
N VAL A 99 -0.63 2.10 19.12
CA VAL A 99 -0.91 1.29 17.93
C VAL A 99 0.38 1.06 17.14
N THR A 100 0.76 -0.20 16.96
CA THR A 100 1.86 -0.59 16.08
C THR A 100 1.32 -1.06 14.73
N VAL A 101 1.86 -0.52 13.63
CA VAL A 101 1.51 -0.90 12.26
C VAL A 101 2.54 -1.86 11.70
N TRP A 102 2.07 -2.98 11.16
CA TRP A 102 2.91 -4.02 10.55
C TRP A 102 2.54 -4.21 9.08
N ALA A 103 3.52 -4.36 8.19
CA ALA A 103 3.31 -4.63 6.77
C ALA A 103 4.31 -5.63 6.18
N ASN A 104 3.93 -6.30 5.09
CA ASN A 104 4.75 -7.27 4.36
C ASN A 104 5.80 -6.64 3.42
N ASP A 105 5.70 -5.33 3.13
CA ASP A 105 6.64 -4.57 2.30
C ASP A 105 7.07 -3.29 3.05
N PRO A 106 7.76 -3.41 4.20
CA PRO A 106 8.19 -2.24 4.95
C PRO A 106 9.22 -1.43 4.16
N PRO A 107 9.27 -0.10 4.33
CA PRO A 107 10.27 0.74 3.68
C PRO A 107 11.68 0.24 4.06
N GLY A 108 12.40 -0.30 3.07
CA GLY A 108 13.70 -0.96 3.24
C GLY A 108 13.73 -2.46 2.89
N ALA A 109 12.58 -3.13 2.79
CA ALA A 109 12.50 -4.55 2.40
C ALA A 109 12.50 -4.78 0.88
N ARG A 110 12.35 -3.72 0.07
CA ARG A 110 12.47 -3.83 -1.38
C ARG A 110 13.94 -4.13 -1.70
N PRO A 111 14.32 -5.31 -2.23
CA PRO A 111 15.64 -5.48 -2.80
C PRO A 111 15.79 -4.38 -3.86
N ALA A 112 16.84 -3.57 -3.75
CA ALA A 112 17.18 -2.57 -4.73
C ALA A 112 16.99 -3.20 -6.12
N ALA A 113 16.10 -2.63 -6.93
CA ALA A 113 15.90 -3.11 -8.29
C ALA A 113 17.31 -3.28 -8.90
N PRO A 114 17.67 -4.45 -9.47
CA PRO A 114 19.01 -4.66 -9.98
C PRO A 114 19.27 -3.50 -10.94
N ALA A 115 20.28 -2.69 -10.62
CA ALA A 115 20.59 -1.45 -11.31
C ALA A 115 20.42 -1.70 -12.80
N GLY A 116 19.36 -1.11 -13.36
CA GLY A 116 18.97 -1.36 -14.74
C GLY A 116 20.22 -1.16 -15.58
N ARG A 117 20.67 -2.24 -16.21
CA ARG A 117 21.81 -2.25 -17.11
C ARG A 117 21.66 -1.02 -18.01
N PRO A 118 22.62 -0.09 -18.09
CA PRO A 118 22.43 1.15 -18.81
C PRO A 118 21.98 0.80 -20.23
N VAL A 119 20.76 1.20 -20.58
CA VAL A 119 20.28 1.14 -21.95
C VAL A 119 21.23 2.03 -22.73
N ARG A 120 22.20 1.41 -23.41
CA ARG A 120 22.99 2.11 -24.42
C ARG A 120 21.97 2.59 -25.45
N LEU A 121 21.62 3.87 -25.36
CA LEU A 121 21.02 4.62 -26.45
C LEU A 121 21.97 4.45 -27.64
N ARG A 122 21.64 3.51 -28.53
CA ARG A 122 22.29 3.42 -29.84
C ARG A 122 22.01 4.75 -30.53
N ALA A 123 23.08 5.46 -30.86
CA ALA A 123 23.03 6.63 -31.72
C ALA A 123 22.20 6.32 -32.98
N PRO A 124 21.42 7.27 -33.50
CA PRO A 124 20.67 7.10 -34.73
C PRO A 124 21.66 6.79 -35.88
N GLN A 125 21.56 5.59 -36.44
CA GLN A 125 22.22 5.27 -37.70
C GLN A 125 21.46 6.01 -38.80
N GLU A 126 22.12 7.01 -39.38
CA GLU A 126 21.69 7.76 -40.54
C GLU A 126 21.59 6.80 -41.75
N SER A 127 20.39 6.29 -42.03
CA SER A 127 20.14 5.42 -43.18
C SER A 127 19.82 6.25 -44.42
N LYS A 128 20.69 6.18 -45.43
CA LYS A 128 20.45 6.65 -46.81
C LYS A 128 19.13 6.10 -47.38
N PRO A 129 18.42 6.86 -48.24
CA PRO A 129 17.19 6.39 -48.85
C PRO A 129 17.46 5.53 -50.09
N SER A 130 16.72 4.43 -50.22
CA SER A 130 16.54 3.73 -51.50
C SER A 130 15.24 2.92 -51.48
N PRO A 131 14.62 2.67 -52.66
CA PRO A 131 13.19 2.92 -52.82
C PRO A 131 12.31 1.67 -52.72
N ALA A 132 11.07 1.95 -52.30
CA ALA A 132 9.82 1.31 -52.65
C ALA A 132 9.84 -0.19 -52.97
N ARG A 133 9.42 -1.02 -52.00
CA ARG A 133 8.60 -2.20 -52.30
C ARG A 133 7.50 -2.40 -51.26
N SER A 134 6.29 -2.25 -51.78
CA SER A 134 5.01 -2.62 -51.18
C SER A 134 5.01 -4.08 -50.72
N ARG A 135 4.75 -4.33 -49.43
CA ARG A 135 4.25 -5.63 -48.92
C ARG A 135 3.37 -5.43 -47.69
N ALA A 136 2.27 -6.19 -47.73
CA ALA A 136 1.16 -6.23 -46.80
C ALA A 136 1.56 -6.25 -45.31
N PHE A 137 0.89 -5.39 -44.55
CA PHE A 137 0.98 -5.28 -43.10
C PHE A 137 0.10 -6.38 -42.47
N SER A 138 0.66 -7.57 -42.26
CA SER A 138 0.05 -8.57 -41.40
C SER A 138 0.29 -8.18 -39.94
N HIS A 139 -0.77 -7.78 -39.23
CA HIS A 139 -0.77 -7.56 -37.79
C HIS A 139 -0.42 -8.86 -37.04
N ARG A 140 0.87 -9.08 -36.78
CA ARG A 140 1.31 -10.00 -35.72
C ARG A 140 1.09 -9.30 -34.37
N PHE A 141 -0.01 -9.64 -33.71
CA PHE A 141 -0.18 -9.40 -32.28
C PHE A 141 0.99 -10.06 -31.53
N ARG A 142 1.97 -9.25 -31.12
CA ARG A 142 2.93 -9.65 -30.09
C ARG A 142 2.17 -9.68 -28.78
N ARG A 143 2.04 -10.86 -28.18
CA ARG A 143 1.54 -11.01 -26.81
C ARG A 143 2.37 -10.12 -25.87
N PRO A 144 1.74 -9.38 -24.94
CA PRO A 144 2.49 -8.68 -23.91
C PRO A 144 3.21 -9.69 -23.01
N PRO A 145 4.33 -9.30 -22.37
CA PRO A 145 5.01 -10.15 -21.43
C PRO A 145 4.05 -10.49 -20.29
N ARG A 146 3.84 -11.79 -20.03
CA ARG A 146 3.21 -12.25 -18.79
C ARG A 146 4.16 -11.90 -17.65
N TRP A 147 3.93 -10.76 -17.01
CA TRP A 147 4.37 -10.57 -15.64
C TRP A 147 3.57 -11.55 -14.79
N SER A 148 4.22 -12.63 -14.36
CA SER A 148 3.77 -13.42 -13.23
C SER A 148 3.92 -12.56 -11.98
N ALA A 149 3.00 -11.61 -11.80
CA ALA A 149 2.74 -11.04 -10.49
C ALA A 149 2.26 -12.20 -9.62
N ARG A 150 3.16 -12.74 -8.79
CA ARG A 150 2.73 -13.51 -7.63
C ARG A 150 1.75 -12.59 -6.87
N PRO A 151 0.57 -13.08 -6.45
CA PRO A 151 -0.27 -12.32 -5.55
C PRO A 151 0.61 -11.97 -4.35
N SER A 152 0.96 -10.69 -4.24
CA SER A 152 1.69 -10.19 -3.10
C SER A 152 0.60 -9.87 -2.11
N ASP A 153 0.32 -10.80 -1.20
CA ASP A 153 -0.70 -10.62 -0.17
C ASP A 153 -0.23 -9.50 0.75
N HIS A 154 -0.69 -8.28 0.50
CA HIS A 154 -0.37 -7.12 1.32
C HIS A 154 -1.19 -7.18 2.58
N ARG A 155 -0.51 -7.40 3.71
CA ARG A 155 -1.14 -7.56 5.01
C ARG A 155 -0.78 -6.39 5.90
N VAL A 156 -1.78 -5.63 6.35
CA VAL A 156 -1.60 -4.59 7.37
C VAL A 156 -2.21 -5.08 8.68
N SER A 157 -1.41 -5.15 9.73
CA SER A 157 -1.90 -5.45 11.07
C SER A 157 -1.69 -4.23 11.97
N CYS A 158 -2.73 -3.83 12.69
CA CYS A 158 -2.61 -2.82 13.74
C CYS A 158 -2.82 -3.47 15.11
N THR A 159 -1.90 -3.22 16.03
CA THR A 159 -1.93 -3.80 17.37
C THR A 159 -2.08 -2.72 18.43
N PRO A 160 -3.22 -2.64 19.13
CA PRO A 160 -3.33 -1.84 20.34
C PRO A 160 -2.56 -2.53 21.48
N VAL A 161 -1.69 -1.78 22.17
CA VAL A 161 -0.98 -2.17 23.39
C VAL A 161 -1.47 -1.33 24.56
#